data_AF-A0A345GUP2-F1
#
_entry.id   AF-A0A345GUP2-F1
#
_cell.length_a   1.000
_cell.length_b   1.000
_cell.length_c   1.000
_cell.angle_alpha   90.00
_cell.angle_beta   90.00
_cell.angle_gamma   90.00
#
_symmetry.space_group_name_H-M   'P 1'
#
loop_
_entity.id
_entity.type
_entity.pdbx_description
1 polymer ?
#
loop_
_entity_poly.entity_id
_entity_poly.type
_entity_poly.pdbx_seq_one_letter_code
_entity_poly.pdbx_strand_id
1 'polypeptide(L)'
;MKKRIIFLLSISLLYSLQVAAQFKGSNGDGFDVESQSSITLTNLSLEILYDGSNGDGFSSRTLTATTLENISLAVLYEGSNGDGFSNRSLVATTLENISLAVLYDGSNGDGFSNRILSATTLDNTDLAVLYDGSNGDGFSLRLLPNTTLDNTDLAVLYDGSNGDGFSLRLLPATTLDNLQLSVLYEGSNGDGFDIDQFNGFLDPNQIVDLRVRAVVLLQGPILNPVDDDLMNDNLRSGNVIPKISPYDATDVISDSDVLNDGGISGVGAPRNNIVDWVWVEIRSSVDNTLIVDGTSALVQRDGDIVALDGTSDIILRGLTGNYFITVKHRNHLGVMTQTTRALSVATTGITDFTTNSTAVFGTNSRVQLSNGDMALWAGNANGDTMVQYSGTTPDSPSILSEVLNDAGNFLNFPTYVVTGYNNHDVNMDGNTQYTGTAPDTPILLQNVLAHPGNFLNFSTYQILEQLPEN
;
A
#
# COMPACT_ATOMS: atom_id res chain seq x y z
N MET A 1 -5.94 -31.18 -62.34
CA MET A 1 -7.41 -30.91 -62.37
C MET A 1 -8.06 -31.87 -61.39
N LYS A 2 -8.77 -31.53 -60.31
CA LYS A 2 -9.37 -30.28 -59.79
C LYS A 2 -9.28 -30.34 -58.25
N LYS A 3 -8.79 -29.29 -57.59
CA LYS A 3 -9.04 -29.05 -56.16
C LYS A 3 -10.49 -28.56 -56.03
N ARG A 4 -11.30 -29.17 -55.16
CA ARG A 4 -12.62 -28.66 -54.80
C ARG A 4 -12.52 -28.00 -53.43
N ILE A 5 -12.52 -26.68 -53.44
CA ILE A 5 -12.77 -25.84 -52.26
C ILE A 5 -14.29 -25.83 -52.10
N ILE A 6 -14.79 -26.31 -50.96
CA ILE A 6 -16.21 -26.23 -50.62
C ILE A 6 -16.42 -24.87 -49.94
N PHE A 7 -17.05 -23.93 -50.63
CA PHE A 7 -17.66 -22.76 -50.02
C PHE A 7 -19.04 -23.19 -49.50
N LEU A 8 -19.22 -23.29 -48.18
CA LEU A 8 -20.55 -23.33 -47.59
C LEU A 8 -21.06 -21.89 -47.46
N LEU A 9 -21.93 -21.50 -48.40
CA LEU A 9 -22.75 -20.30 -48.32
C LEU A 9 -24.05 -20.70 -47.61
N SER A 10 -24.18 -20.42 -46.33
CA SER A 10 -25.46 -20.58 -45.60
C SER A 10 -26.27 -19.29 -45.72
N ILE A 11 -27.32 -19.35 -46.53
CA ILE A 11 -28.42 -18.37 -46.56
C ILE A 11 -29.12 -18.40 -45.21
N SER A 12 -29.23 -17.25 -44.54
CA SER A 12 -30.00 -17.11 -43.31
C SER A 12 -31.49 -17.26 -43.62
N LEU A 13 -32.08 -18.38 -43.20
CA LEU A 13 -33.47 -18.41 -42.78
C LEU A 13 -33.47 -18.24 -41.27
N LEU A 14 -34.13 -17.16 -40.80
CA LEU A 14 -34.42 -16.91 -39.38
C LEU A 14 -35.26 -18.05 -38.80
N TYR A 15 -34.58 -19.09 -38.32
CA TYR A 15 -35.05 -19.97 -37.28
C TYR A 15 -34.10 -19.79 -36.10
N SER A 16 -34.62 -19.38 -34.95
CA SER A 16 -33.89 -19.43 -33.68
C SER A 16 -33.73 -20.90 -33.28
N LEU A 17 -32.71 -21.56 -33.84
CA LEU A 17 -32.24 -22.86 -33.38
C LEU A 17 -31.47 -22.63 -32.09
N GLN A 18 -32.09 -22.96 -30.96
CA GLN A 18 -31.41 -23.04 -29.67
C GLN A 18 -30.56 -24.33 -29.69
N VAL A 19 -29.25 -24.19 -29.86
CA VAL A 19 -28.31 -25.33 -29.90
C VAL A 19 -27.70 -25.48 -28.51
N ALA A 20 -27.89 -26.65 -27.88
CA ALA A 20 -27.38 -26.93 -26.53
C ALA A 20 -25.85 -27.02 -26.49
N ALA A 21 -25.23 -27.64 -27.50
CA ALA A 21 -23.77 -27.64 -27.68
C ALA A 21 -23.39 -27.63 -29.17
N GLN A 22 -22.32 -26.91 -29.54
CA GLN A 22 -21.83 -26.94 -30.92
C GLN A 22 -21.13 -28.28 -31.25
N PHE A 23 -20.54 -28.92 -30.24
CA PHE A 23 -19.87 -30.22 -30.35
C PHE A 23 -20.19 -31.09 -29.13
N LYS A 24 -20.53 -32.37 -29.35
CA LYS A 24 -20.82 -33.37 -28.30
C LYS A 24 -19.93 -34.61 -28.45
N GLY A 25 -19.49 -35.19 -27.33
CA GLY A 25 -18.76 -36.45 -27.28
C GLY A 25 -19.62 -37.71 -27.53
N SER A 26 -18.97 -38.89 -27.63
CA SER A 26 -19.62 -40.21 -27.79
C SER A 26 -19.52 -41.05 -26.51
N ASN A 27 -20.26 -42.16 -26.41
CA ASN A 27 -20.23 -43.07 -25.23
C ASN A 27 -19.05 -44.07 -25.20
N GLY A 28 -18.04 -43.94 -26.08
CA GLY A 28 -16.85 -44.80 -26.10
C GLY A 28 -15.56 -44.00 -26.26
N ASP A 29 -14.42 -44.70 -26.31
CA ASP A 29 -13.07 -44.16 -26.52
C ASP A 29 -13.08 -43.21 -27.72
N GLY A 30 -13.06 -41.91 -27.45
CA GLY A 30 -13.16 -40.87 -28.47
C GLY A 30 -11.96 -40.88 -29.43
N PHE A 31 -11.94 -39.92 -30.37
CA PHE A 31 -10.75 -39.71 -31.20
C PHE A 31 -9.56 -39.27 -30.34
N ASP A 32 -8.37 -39.85 -30.55
CA ASP A 32 -7.20 -39.59 -29.70
C ASP A 32 -6.70 -38.12 -29.73
N VAL A 33 -6.81 -37.42 -30.88
CA VAL A 33 -6.28 -36.05 -31.06
C VAL A 33 -7.16 -35.24 -32.00
N GLU A 34 -7.53 -34.02 -31.59
CA GLU A 34 -8.18 -33.03 -32.45
C GLU A 34 -7.45 -31.67 -32.38
N SER A 35 -7.14 -31.11 -33.55
CA SER A 35 -6.48 -29.80 -33.70
C SER A 35 -7.27 -28.99 -34.70
N GLN A 36 -7.76 -27.82 -34.28
CA GLN A 36 -8.47 -26.90 -35.17
C GLN A 36 -7.69 -25.60 -35.31
N SER A 37 -7.36 -25.25 -36.55
CA SER A 37 -6.37 -24.22 -36.85
C SER A 37 -6.91 -22.78 -36.85
N SER A 38 -8.24 -22.59 -36.91
CA SER A 38 -8.88 -21.27 -36.83
C SER A 38 -10.41 -21.39 -36.75
N ILE A 39 -11.05 -20.62 -35.87
CA ILE A 39 -12.51 -20.48 -35.77
C ILE A 39 -12.87 -18.99 -35.64
N THR A 40 -13.91 -18.54 -36.34
CA THR A 40 -14.55 -17.24 -36.09
C THR A 40 -16.05 -17.44 -35.93
N LEU A 41 -16.62 -17.04 -34.79
CA LEU A 41 -18.06 -17.08 -34.53
C LEU A 41 -18.53 -15.71 -34.07
N THR A 42 -19.65 -15.23 -34.61
CA THR A 42 -20.23 -13.93 -34.24
C THR A 42 -21.75 -14.03 -34.08
N ASN A 43 -22.32 -13.33 -33.10
CA ASN A 43 -23.76 -13.18 -32.89
C ASN A 43 -24.54 -14.49 -32.68
N LEU A 44 -24.02 -15.40 -31.85
CA LEU A 44 -24.66 -16.68 -31.51
C LEU A 44 -25.15 -16.69 -30.05
N SER A 45 -26.18 -17.51 -29.78
CA SER A 45 -26.62 -17.85 -28.42
C SER A 45 -26.57 -19.36 -28.27
N LEU A 46 -25.70 -19.82 -27.38
CA LEU A 46 -25.39 -21.24 -27.12
C LEU A 46 -25.33 -21.44 -25.61
N GLU A 47 -25.74 -22.60 -25.10
CA GLU A 47 -25.59 -22.91 -23.67
C GLU A 47 -24.16 -23.36 -23.38
N ILE A 48 -23.63 -24.29 -24.17
CA ILE A 48 -22.27 -24.81 -24.09
C ILE A 48 -21.61 -24.74 -25.48
N LEU A 49 -20.34 -24.37 -25.60
CA LEU A 49 -19.65 -24.48 -26.90
C LEU A 49 -19.16 -25.91 -27.15
N TYR A 50 -18.58 -26.53 -26.12
CA TYR A 50 -18.05 -27.89 -26.14
C TYR A 50 -18.48 -28.69 -24.91
N ASP A 51 -19.21 -29.78 -25.15
CA ASP A 51 -19.77 -30.69 -24.14
C ASP A 51 -19.00 -32.04 -24.14
N GLY A 52 -18.74 -32.58 -22.95
CA GLY A 52 -17.92 -33.77 -22.72
C GLY A 52 -18.58 -35.12 -23.10
N SER A 53 -17.97 -36.23 -22.66
CA SER A 53 -18.49 -37.62 -22.83
C SER A 53 -18.62 -38.37 -21.49
N ASN A 54 -19.31 -39.52 -21.50
CA ASN A 54 -19.43 -40.42 -20.34
C ASN A 54 -18.26 -41.42 -20.14
N GLY A 55 -17.30 -41.51 -21.06
CA GLY A 55 -16.08 -42.35 -20.95
C GLY A 55 -14.79 -41.53 -20.79
N ASP A 56 -13.62 -42.18 -20.94
CA ASP A 56 -12.24 -41.68 -20.70
C ASP A 56 -11.76 -40.48 -21.55
N GLY A 57 -12.70 -39.75 -22.16
CA GLY A 57 -12.44 -38.46 -22.80
C GLY A 57 -11.43 -38.51 -23.96
N PHE A 58 -10.94 -37.32 -24.37
CA PHE A 58 -9.94 -37.15 -25.42
C PHE A 58 -8.55 -36.96 -24.78
N SER A 59 -7.49 -37.53 -25.36
CA SER A 59 -6.13 -37.42 -24.79
C SER A 59 -5.48 -36.03 -24.94
N SER A 60 -5.75 -35.31 -26.04
CA SER A 60 -5.18 -33.98 -26.30
C SER A 60 -6.02 -33.14 -27.26
N ARG A 61 -6.28 -31.86 -26.91
CA ARG A 61 -6.99 -30.90 -27.77
C ARG A 61 -6.33 -29.52 -27.80
N THR A 62 -6.10 -29.01 -29.01
CA THR A 62 -5.49 -27.69 -29.22
C THR A 62 -6.36 -26.85 -30.15
N LEU A 63 -6.74 -25.66 -29.68
CA LEU A 63 -7.45 -24.66 -30.46
C LEU A 63 -6.54 -23.46 -30.64
N THR A 64 -6.28 -23.06 -31.89
CA THR A 64 -5.44 -21.91 -32.22
C THR A 64 -6.22 -20.87 -33.00
N ALA A 65 -5.91 -19.58 -32.85
CA ALA A 65 -6.44 -18.50 -33.69
C ALA A 65 -7.98 -18.45 -33.71
N THR A 66 -8.59 -18.33 -32.53
CA THR A 66 -10.05 -18.29 -32.37
C THR A 66 -10.54 -16.88 -32.09
N THR A 67 -11.61 -16.44 -32.76
CA THR A 67 -12.26 -15.16 -32.47
C THR A 67 -13.74 -15.39 -32.19
N LEU A 68 -14.21 -15.04 -31.00
CA LEU A 68 -15.63 -15.03 -30.64
C LEU A 68 -16.05 -13.59 -30.33
N GLU A 69 -17.16 -13.15 -30.91
CA GLU A 69 -17.65 -11.78 -30.76
C GLU A 69 -19.16 -11.75 -30.54
N ASN A 70 -19.64 -11.03 -29.51
CA ASN A 70 -21.07 -10.85 -29.21
C ASN A 70 -21.82 -12.18 -29.01
N ILE A 71 -21.32 -13.04 -28.13
CA ILE A 71 -21.91 -14.37 -27.82
C ILE A 71 -22.23 -14.45 -26.33
N SER A 72 -23.39 -15.03 -26.00
CA SER A 72 -23.72 -15.43 -24.63
C SER A 72 -23.63 -16.96 -24.50
N LEU A 73 -22.88 -17.42 -23.51
CA LEU A 73 -22.55 -18.82 -23.20
C LEU A 73 -22.68 -19.06 -21.69
N ALA A 74 -23.10 -20.25 -21.26
CA ALA A 74 -22.98 -20.64 -19.86
C ALA A 74 -21.56 -21.17 -19.58
N VAL A 75 -21.09 -22.10 -20.42
CA VAL A 75 -19.77 -22.73 -20.29
C VAL A 75 -19.07 -22.84 -21.64
N LEU A 76 -17.83 -22.39 -21.76
CA LEU A 76 -17.07 -22.54 -23.02
C LEU A 76 -16.59 -23.98 -23.19
N TYR A 77 -16.13 -24.59 -22.09
CA TYR A 77 -15.77 -26.00 -22.06
C TYR A 77 -16.19 -26.69 -20.76
N GLU A 78 -17.08 -27.67 -20.89
CA GLU A 78 -17.50 -28.54 -19.78
C GLU A 78 -16.60 -29.79 -19.67
N GLY A 79 -16.46 -30.36 -18.48
CA GLY A 79 -15.71 -31.59 -18.20
C GLY A 79 -16.49 -32.88 -18.51
N SER A 80 -15.91 -34.04 -18.15
CA SER A 80 -16.52 -35.38 -18.28
C SER A 80 -16.65 -36.09 -16.93
N ASN A 81 -17.37 -37.22 -16.87
CA ASN A 81 -17.56 -38.01 -15.64
C ASN A 81 -16.45 -39.07 -15.34
N GLY A 82 -15.50 -39.32 -16.26
CA GLY A 82 -14.37 -40.26 -16.09
C GLY A 82 -13.00 -39.58 -15.87
N ASP A 83 -11.89 -40.31 -16.10
CA ASP A 83 -10.47 -39.96 -15.84
C ASP A 83 -9.92 -38.72 -16.60
N GLY A 84 -10.81 -37.91 -17.19
CA GLY A 84 -10.51 -36.57 -17.68
C GLY A 84 -9.54 -36.48 -18.87
N PHE A 85 -9.33 -35.26 -19.35
CA PHE A 85 -8.49 -34.95 -20.51
C PHE A 85 -7.03 -34.74 -20.08
N SER A 86 -6.05 -35.30 -20.81
CA SER A 86 -4.62 -35.15 -20.43
C SER A 86 -4.00 -33.79 -20.83
N ASN A 87 -4.48 -33.12 -21.89
CA ASN A 87 -3.95 -31.82 -22.32
C ASN A 87 -4.99 -30.94 -23.04
N ARG A 88 -5.17 -29.69 -22.56
CA ARG A 88 -6.00 -28.67 -23.23
C ARG A 88 -5.22 -27.38 -23.44
N SER A 89 -5.16 -26.91 -24.69
CA SER A 89 -4.48 -25.68 -25.07
C SER A 89 -5.39 -24.77 -25.90
N LEU A 90 -5.63 -23.55 -25.42
CA LEU A 90 -6.25 -22.46 -26.17
C LEU A 90 -5.17 -21.40 -26.43
N VAL A 91 -4.90 -21.12 -27.71
CA VAL A 91 -3.76 -20.29 -28.12
C VAL A 91 -4.20 -19.22 -29.11
N ALA A 92 -3.71 -17.98 -28.96
CA ALA A 92 -3.98 -16.90 -29.90
C ALA A 92 -5.48 -16.65 -30.08
N THR A 93 -6.22 -16.47 -28.98
CA THR A 93 -7.69 -16.32 -29.01
C THR A 93 -8.10 -14.91 -28.64
N THR A 94 -9.17 -14.40 -29.27
CA THR A 94 -9.79 -13.12 -28.91
C THR A 94 -11.26 -13.38 -28.59
N LEU A 95 -11.68 -13.06 -27.36
CA LEU A 95 -13.07 -13.07 -26.93
C LEU A 95 -13.47 -11.62 -26.65
N GLU A 96 -14.47 -11.12 -27.38
CA GLU A 96 -14.90 -9.72 -27.29
C GLU A 96 -16.42 -9.63 -27.07
N ASN A 97 -16.86 -8.87 -26.07
CA ASN A 97 -18.28 -8.69 -25.73
C ASN A 97 -18.99 -10.03 -25.46
N ILE A 98 -18.38 -10.87 -24.61
CA ILE A 98 -18.88 -12.20 -24.25
C ILE A 98 -19.48 -12.18 -22.84
N SER A 99 -20.61 -12.85 -22.64
CA SER A 99 -21.11 -13.17 -21.29
C SER A 99 -20.97 -14.68 -21.07
N LEU A 100 -20.23 -15.06 -20.04
CA LEU A 100 -19.79 -16.42 -19.75
C LEU A 100 -19.81 -16.70 -18.24
N ALA A 101 -20.41 -17.79 -17.78
CA ALA A 101 -20.32 -18.12 -16.35
C ALA A 101 -18.96 -18.77 -16.03
N VAL A 102 -18.54 -19.75 -16.84
CA VAL A 102 -17.28 -20.48 -16.63
C VAL A 102 -16.53 -20.70 -17.95
N LEU A 103 -15.24 -20.31 -18.02
CA LEU A 103 -14.41 -20.60 -19.21
C LEU A 103 -14.00 -22.08 -19.24
N TYR A 104 -13.64 -22.64 -18.09
CA TYR A 104 -13.26 -24.03 -17.94
C TYR A 104 -13.85 -24.66 -16.68
N ASP A 105 -14.80 -25.58 -16.86
CA ASP A 105 -15.37 -26.37 -15.77
C ASP A 105 -14.54 -27.66 -15.51
N GLY A 106 -14.58 -28.17 -14.27
CA GLY A 106 -13.86 -29.35 -13.79
C GLY A 106 -14.50 -30.70 -14.14
N SER A 107 -13.92 -31.81 -13.67
CA SER A 107 -14.44 -33.19 -13.80
C SER A 107 -14.23 -34.00 -12.52
N ASN A 108 -15.15 -34.92 -12.20
CA ASN A 108 -15.14 -35.73 -10.95
C ASN A 108 -14.04 -36.82 -10.85
N GLY A 109 -13.17 -37.00 -11.86
CA GLY A 109 -12.08 -38.00 -11.89
C GLY A 109 -10.73 -37.49 -11.36
N ASP A 110 -9.65 -38.25 -11.64
CA ASP A 110 -8.23 -38.06 -11.26
C ASP A 110 -7.52 -36.86 -11.93
N GLY A 111 -8.29 -35.83 -12.28
CA GLY A 111 -7.75 -34.51 -12.57
C GLY A 111 -7.06 -34.39 -13.94
N PHE A 112 -7.00 -33.16 -14.43
CA PHE A 112 -6.38 -32.87 -15.73
C PHE A 112 -4.86 -32.73 -15.56
N SER A 113 -4.06 -33.29 -16.49
CA SER A 113 -2.59 -33.18 -16.38
C SER A 113 -2.03 -31.82 -16.80
N ASN A 114 -2.55 -31.16 -17.86
CA ASN A 114 -2.02 -29.86 -18.35
C ASN A 114 -3.12 -28.91 -18.91
N ARG A 115 -3.13 -27.65 -18.45
CA ARG A 115 -3.97 -26.56 -19.02
C ARG A 115 -3.12 -25.35 -19.45
N ILE A 116 -3.23 -24.96 -20.73
CA ILE A 116 -2.51 -23.83 -21.32
C ILE A 116 -3.49 -22.85 -21.97
N LEU A 117 -3.52 -21.61 -21.49
CA LEU A 117 -4.20 -20.49 -22.13
C LEU A 117 -3.16 -19.43 -22.49
N SER A 118 -2.74 -19.37 -23.75
CA SER A 118 -1.61 -18.55 -24.15
C SER A 118 -1.92 -17.57 -25.27
N ALA A 119 -1.38 -16.36 -25.21
CA ALA A 119 -1.61 -15.35 -26.24
C ALA A 119 -3.11 -15.03 -26.44
N THR A 120 -3.91 -15.04 -25.37
CA THR A 120 -5.36 -14.80 -25.44
C THR A 120 -5.71 -13.39 -24.98
N THR A 121 -6.67 -12.74 -25.64
CA THR A 121 -7.27 -11.47 -25.23
C THR A 121 -8.73 -11.69 -24.87
N LEU A 122 -9.13 -11.37 -23.64
CA LEU A 122 -10.53 -11.21 -23.24
C LEU A 122 -10.78 -9.70 -23.09
N ASP A 123 -11.75 -9.16 -23.82
CA ASP A 123 -12.13 -7.74 -23.77
C ASP A 123 -13.65 -7.61 -23.60
N ASN A 124 -14.10 -6.74 -22.69
CA ASN A 124 -15.52 -6.53 -22.36
C ASN A 124 -16.28 -7.84 -22.10
N THR A 125 -15.69 -8.72 -21.28
CA THR A 125 -16.22 -10.05 -20.99
C THR A 125 -16.78 -10.11 -19.57
N ASP A 126 -18.03 -10.55 -19.40
CA ASP A 126 -18.60 -10.89 -18.08
C ASP A 126 -18.28 -12.36 -17.81
N LEU A 127 -17.36 -12.64 -16.88
CA LEU A 127 -16.82 -13.98 -16.61
C LEU A 127 -16.80 -14.29 -15.11
N ALA A 128 -17.72 -15.10 -14.58
CA ALA A 128 -17.72 -15.37 -13.13
C ALA A 128 -16.47 -16.16 -12.68
N VAL A 129 -16.10 -17.23 -13.40
CA VAL A 129 -14.95 -18.08 -13.05
C VAL A 129 -14.12 -18.44 -14.29
N LEU A 130 -12.82 -18.14 -14.29
CA LEU A 130 -11.94 -18.53 -15.41
C LEU A 130 -11.64 -20.04 -15.37
N TYR A 131 -11.45 -20.60 -14.17
CA TYR A 131 -11.30 -22.04 -13.97
C TYR A 131 -12.01 -22.48 -12.70
N ASP A 132 -12.98 -23.35 -12.87
CA ASP A 132 -13.74 -23.96 -11.77
C ASP A 132 -13.15 -25.33 -11.40
N GLY A 133 -13.04 -25.59 -10.10
CA GLY A 133 -12.55 -26.82 -9.50
C GLY A 133 -13.68 -27.82 -9.28
N SER A 134 -13.37 -29.12 -9.21
CA SER A 134 -14.38 -30.15 -8.88
C SER A 134 -13.83 -31.14 -7.84
N ASN A 135 -14.51 -32.26 -7.60
CA ASN A 135 -14.25 -33.16 -6.45
C ASN A 135 -12.99 -34.07 -6.54
N GLY A 136 -12.14 -33.91 -7.56
CA GLY A 136 -10.95 -34.77 -7.81
C GLY A 136 -9.61 -34.28 -7.23
N ASP A 137 -8.55 -35.07 -7.47
CA ASP A 137 -7.15 -34.93 -6.99
C ASP A 137 -6.35 -33.77 -7.64
N GLY A 138 -7.02 -32.64 -7.89
CA GLY A 138 -6.36 -31.42 -8.35
C GLY A 138 -5.72 -31.50 -9.75
N PHE A 139 -4.76 -30.61 -10.03
CA PHE A 139 -4.17 -30.39 -11.37
C PHE A 139 -2.64 -30.38 -11.33
N SER A 140 -1.95 -30.98 -12.32
CA SER A 140 -0.48 -31.05 -12.34
C SER A 140 0.24 -29.82 -12.91
N LEU A 141 -0.30 -29.13 -13.93
CA LEU A 141 0.35 -27.95 -14.54
C LEU A 141 -0.63 -26.92 -15.14
N ARG A 142 -0.44 -25.64 -14.81
CA ARG A 142 -1.18 -24.50 -15.41
C ARG A 142 -0.29 -23.37 -15.92
N LEU A 143 -0.54 -22.94 -17.16
CA LEU A 143 0.22 -21.90 -17.87
C LEU A 143 -0.73 -20.85 -18.47
N LEU A 144 -0.61 -19.58 -18.08
CA LEU A 144 -1.32 -18.43 -18.70
C LEU A 144 -0.37 -17.41 -19.36
N PRO A 145 0.49 -17.81 -20.30
CA PRO A 145 1.53 -16.93 -20.78
C PRO A 145 0.99 -15.96 -21.85
N ASN A 146 1.39 -14.68 -21.78
CA ASN A 146 1.03 -13.67 -22.79
C ASN A 146 -0.49 -13.42 -22.93
N THR A 147 -1.26 -13.51 -21.85
CA THR A 147 -2.73 -13.30 -21.89
C THR A 147 -3.09 -11.88 -21.42
N THR A 148 -4.05 -11.23 -22.08
CA THR A 148 -4.59 -9.91 -21.71
C THR A 148 -6.05 -10.07 -21.29
N LEU A 149 -6.38 -9.66 -20.07
CA LEU A 149 -7.76 -9.51 -19.60
C LEU A 149 -8.03 -8.01 -19.45
N ASP A 150 -8.91 -7.44 -20.28
CA ASP A 150 -9.28 -6.02 -20.27
C ASP A 150 -10.80 -5.88 -20.10
N ASN A 151 -11.25 -4.92 -19.29
CA ASN A 151 -12.68 -4.66 -18.98
C ASN A 151 -13.50 -5.94 -18.72
N THR A 152 -12.89 -6.91 -18.04
CA THR A 152 -13.52 -8.19 -17.72
C THR A 152 -14.07 -8.10 -16.30
N ASP A 153 -15.31 -8.53 -16.06
CA ASP A 153 -15.85 -8.67 -14.69
C ASP A 153 -15.57 -10.11 -14.24
N LEU A 154 -14.65 -10.29 -13.28
CA LEU A 154 -14.12 -11.60 -12.88
C LEU A 154 -14.17 -11.80 -11.37
N ALA A 155 -15.12 -12.63 -10.91
CA ALA A 155 -15.27 -12.89 -9.47
C ALA A 155 -14.11 -13.74 -8.92
N VAL A 156 -13.77 -14.83 -9.62
CA VAL A 156 -12.73 -15.77 -9.18
C VAL A 156 -11.87 -16.18 -10.38
N LEU A 157 -10.57 -15.91 -10.32
CA LEU A 157 -9.64 -16.38 -11.35
C LEU A 157 -9.45 -17.90 -11.26
N TYR A 158 -9.48 -18.47 -10.04
CA TYR A 158 -9.38 -19.90 -9.78
C TYR A 158 -10.18 -20.31 -8.54
N ASP A 159 -11.15 -21.20 -8.74
CA ASP A 159 -11.84 -21.88 -7.64
C ASP A 159 -11.15 -23.23 -7.35
N GLY A 160 -11.06 -23.62 -6.08
CA GLY A 160 -10.28 -24.77 -5.61
C GLY A 160 -11.00 -26.12 -5.78
N SER A 161 -10.25 -27.24 -5.78
CA SER A 161 -10.80 -28.61 -5.76
C SER A 161 -10.70 -29.26 -4.37
N ASN A 162 -11.51 -30.29 -4.07
CA ASN A 162 -11.50 -30.99 -2.76
C ASN A 162 -10.27 -31.93 -2.51
N GLY A 163 -9.38 -32.14 -3.48
CA GLY A 163 -8.15 -32.97 -3.40
C GLY A 163 -6.85 -32.24 -2.99
N ASP A 164 -5.70 -32.85 -3.29
CA ASP A 164 -4.29 -32.49 -2.95
C ASP A 164 -3.73 -31.23 -3.66
N GLY A 165 -4.61 -30.32 -4.06
CA GLY A 165 -4.21 -29.01 -4.55
C GLY A 165 -3.48 -29.03 -5.91
N PHE A 166 -2.64 -28.01 -6.14
CA PHE A 166 -2.04 -27.72 -7.45
C PHE A 166 -0.51 -27.95 -7.42
N SER A 167 0.08 -28.66 -8.40
CA SER A 167 1.54 -28.93 -8.40
C SER A 167 2.42 -27.81 -9.00
N LEU A 168 1.95 -27.03 -9.99
CA LEU A 168 2.73 -25.92 -10.58
C LEU A 168 1.86 -24.84 -11.26
N ARG A 169 2.07 -23.56 -10.91
CA ARG A 169 1.39 -22.38 -11.48
C ARG A 169 2.38 -21.39 -12.09
N LEU A 170 2.15 -20.95 -13.34
CA LEU A 170 2.99 -19.95 -14.00
C LEU A 170 2.15 -18.94 -14.81
N LEU A 171 2.27 -17.64 -14.45
CA LEU A 171 1.57 -16.49 -15.08
C LEU A 171 2.58 -15.50 -15.71
N PRO A 172 3.40 -15.90 -16.69
CA PRO A 172 4.39 -14.99 -17.25
C PRO A 172 3.75 -14.03 -18.27
N ALA A 173 4.06 -12.74 -18.17
CA ALA A 173 3.63 -11.72 -19.13
C ALA A 173 2.11 -11.66 -19.34
N THR A 174 1.34 -11.86 -18.27
CA THR A 174 -0.13 -11.65 -18.25
C THR A 174 -0.43 -10.18 -17.91
N THR A 175 -1.29 -9.53 -18.69
CA THR A 175 -1.79 -8.17 -18.43
C THR A 175 -3.22 -8.25 -17.90
N LEU A 176 -3.48 -7.64 -16.74
CA LEU A 176 -4.81 -7.50 -16.15
C LEU A 176 -5.12 -6.00 -16.10
N ASP A 177 -6.11 -5.53 -16.87
CA ASP A 177 -6.47 -4.11 -16.98
C ASP A 177 -7.96 -3.90 -16.68
N ASN A 178 -8.29 -2.84 -15.95
CA ASN A 178 -9.66 -2.47 -15.53
C ASN A 178 -10.52 -3.63 -14.99
N LEU A 179 -9.90 -4.52 -14.20
CA LEU A 179 -10.52 -5.72 -13.66
C LEU A 179 -11.05 -5.47 -12.24
N GLN A 180 -12.32 -5.80 -11.97
CA GLN A 180 -12.85 -5.96 -10.61
C GLN A 180 -12.62 -7.42 -10.19
N LEU A 181 -11.83 -7.66 -9.14
CA LEU A 181 -11.54 -8.99 -8.60
C LEU A 181 -12.02 -9.07 -7.15
N SER A 182 -12.86 -10.05 -6.82
CA SER A 182 -13.18 -10.36 -5.42
C SER A 182 -12.10 -11.23 -4.77
N VAL A 183 -11.60 -12.25 -5.48
CA VAL A 183 -10.57 -13.16 -4.95
C VAL A 183 -9.64 -13.64 -6.06
N LEU A 184 -8.32 -13.56 -5.83
CA LEU A 184 -7.31 -14.06 -6.77
C LEU A 184 -7.19 -15.60 -6.72
N TYR A 185 -7.39 -16.21 -5.55
CA TYR A 185 -7.44 -17.65 -5.31
C TYR A 185 -8.36 -17.97 -4.12
N GLU A 186 -9.38 -18.79 -4.30
CA GLU A 186 -10.09 -19.42 -3.18
C GLU A 186 -9.51 -20.82 -2.94
N GLY A 187 -9.11 -21.11 -1.71
CA GLY A 187 -8.65 -22.44 -1.29
C GLY A 187 -9.84 -23.30 -0.83
N SER A 188 -9.68 -24.63 -0.89
CA SER A 188 -10.64 -25.61 -0.35
C SER A 188 -10.14 -26.26 0.96
N ASN A 189 -10.80 -27.34 1.41
CA ASN A 189 -10.52 -28.06 2.65
C ASN A 189 -9.22 -28.92 2.67
N GLY A 190 -8.36 -28.84 1.63
CA GLY A 190 -7.08 -29.57 1.51
C GLY A 190 -5.83 -28.81 2.01
N ASP A 191 -4.65 -29.42 1.92
CA ASP A 191 -3.35 -28.96 2.45
C ASP A 191 -2.63 -27.91 1.59
N GLY A 192 -3.36 -26.91 1.10
CA GLY A 192 -2.79 -25.64 0.65
C GLY A 192 -1.70 -25.71 -0.44
N PHE A 193 -0.82 -24.71 -0.48
CA PHE A 193 0.14 -24.46 -1.57
C PHE A 193 1.57 -24.96 -1.23
N ASP A 194 2.25 -25.66 -2.14
CA ASP A 194 3.68 -26.04 -1.96
C ASP A 194 4.64 -24.90 -2.40
N ILE A 195 4.29 -24.11 -3.43
CA ILE A 195 5.09 -22.93 -3.89
C ILE A 195 4.17 -21.84 -4.48
N ASP A 196 4.26 -20.60 -3.99
CA ASP A 196 3.70 -19.41 -4.63
C ASP A 196 4.80 -18.51 -5.21
N GLN A 197 4.80 -18.31 -6.53
CA GLN A 197 5.50 -17.22 -7.18
C GLN A 197 4.53 -16.44 -8.07
N PHE A 198 4.09 -15.29 -7.58
CA PHE A 198 3.43 -14.27 -8.36
C PHE A 198 4.48 -13.38 -9.03
N ASN A 199 4.54 -13.42 -10.37
CA ASN A 199 5.29 -12.49 -11.20
C ASN A 199 4.31 -11.70 -12.08
N GLY A 200 3.36 -11.01 -11.45
CA GLY A 200 2.41 -10.13 -12.13
C GLY A 200 2.98 -8.72 -12.30
N PHE A 201 2.59 -8.07 -13.39
CA PHE A 201 2.81 -6.65 -13.60
C PHE A 201 1.73 -5.89 -12.80
N LEU A 202 2.08 -5.37 -11.62
CA LEU A 202 1.28 -4.33 -10.98
C LEU A 202 1.38 -3.09 -11.87
N ASP A 203 0.25 -2.53 -12.29
CA ASP A 203 0.25 -1.28 -13.06
C ASP A 203 1.07 -0.24 -12.27
N PRO A 204 2.16 0.31 -12.83
CA PRO A 204 2.95 1.35 -12.17
C PRO A 204 2.13 2.61 -11.85
N ASN A 205 0.91 2.73 -12.39
CA ASN A 205 -0.02 3.83 -12.12
C ASN A 205 -1.11 3.49 -11.09
N GLN A 206 -1.01 2.36 -10.38
CA GLN A 206 -1.92 2.05 -9.28
C GLN A 206 -1.46 2.73 -7.97
N ILE A 207 -2.38 3.42 -7.31
CA ILE A 207 -2.19 3.92 -5.94
C ILE A 207 -2.21 2.72 -4.98
N VAL A 208 -1.15 2.58 -4.20
CA VAL A 208 -0.94 1.53 -3.21
C VAL A 208 -0.60 2.13 -1.85
N ASP A 209 -0.59 1.28 -0.82
CA ASP A 209 -0.16 1.62 0.53
C ASP A 209 1.37 1.54 0.60
N LEU A 210 2.02 2.69 0.53
CA LEU A 210 3.46 2.86 0.64
C LEU A 210 3.88 2.83 2.10
N ARG A 211 4.89 2.01 2.39
CA ARG A 211 5.42 1.84 3.74
C ARG A 211 6.62 2.75 3.98
N VAL A 212 6.51 3.62 4.98
CA VAL A 212 7.55 4.58 5.38
C VAL A 212 8.08 4.22 6.77
N ARG A 213 9.41 4.15 6.85
CA ARG A 213 10.15 4.05 8.12
C ARG A 213 11.06 5.25 8.26
N ALA A 214 10.88 6.00 9.34
CA ALA A 214 11.67 7.17 9.63
C ALA A 214 12.00 7.25 11.12
N VAL A 215 13.13 7.88 11.42
CA VAL A 215 13.59 8.12 12.79
C VAL A 215 13.91 9.60 12.91
N VAL A 216 13.45 10.25 13.98
CA VAL A 216 13.69 11.67 14.25
C VAL A 216 13.85 11.92 15.75
N LEU A 217 14.75 12.82 16.13
CA LEU A 217 14.84 13.32 17.50
C LEU A 217 14.31 14.75 17.55
N LEU A 218 13.61 15.07 18.63
CA LEU A 218 13.13 16.40 18.96
C LEU A 218 14.07 17.01 19.99
N GLN A 219 14.61 18.20 19.72
CA GLN A 219 15.58 18.82 20.61
C GLN A 219 14.97 19.08 21.99
N GLY A 220 13.73 19.58 22.08
CA GLY A 220 13.06 19.90 23.34
C GLY A 220 13.19 18.79 24.40
N PRO A 221 12.58 17.61 24.16
CA PRO A 221 12.57 16.51 25.12
C PRO A 221 13.93 15.83 25.28
N ILE A 222 14.94 16.09 24.44
CA ILE A 222 16.28 15.47 24.54
C ILE A 222 17.35 16.37 25.19
N LEU A 223 17.06 17.63 25.50
CA LEU A 223 18.08 18.57 26.02
C LEU A 223 18.67 18.16 27.38
N ASN A 224 17.92 17.40 28.20
CA ASN A 224 18.36 16.88 29.49
C ASN A 224 17.73 15.50 29.72
N PRO A 225 18.21 14.46 29.02
CA PRO A 225 17.54 13.17 29.02
C PRO A 225 17.72 12.47 30.36
N VAL A 226 16.65 11.83 30.86
CA VAL A 226 16.71 11.01 32.09
C VAL A 226 17.51 9.73 31.85
N ASP A 227 17.39 9.16 30.66
CA ASP A 227 18.13 8.01 30.19
C ASP A 227 18.99 8.45 29.01
N ASP A 228 20.29 8.17 29.03
CA ASP A 228 21.21 8.56 27.95
C ASP A 228 20.67 8.14 26.57
N ASP A 229 20.81 9.04 25.59
CA ASP A 229 20.38 8.87 24.20
C ASP A 229 18.86 8.69 23.97
N LEU A 230 18.01 8.86 24.99
CA LEU A 230 16.54 8.80 24.85
C LEU A 230 15.88 10.15 25.15
N MET A 231 14.90 10.53 24.33
CA MET A 231 14.02 11.67 24.61
C MET A 231 13.21 11.43 25.87
N ASN A 232 12.88 12.48 26.62
CA ASN A 232 11.96 12.39 27.73
C ASN A 232 10.51 12.31 27.23
N ASP A 233 9.69 11.49 27.88
CA ASP A 233 8.27 11.27 27.58
C ASP A 233 7.35 11.97 28.62
N ASN A 234 7.75 13.15 29.09
CA ASN A 234 7.07 13.87 30.17
C ASN A 234 5.57 14.07 29.87
N LEU A 235 5.22 14.43 28.64
CA LEU A 235 3.82 14.61 28.22
C LEU A 235 2.98 13.34 28.37
N ARG A 236 3.55 12.19 28.03
CA ARG A 236 2.90 10.89 28.22
C ARG A 236 2.76 10.58 29.70
N SER A 237 3.83 10.75 30.47
CA SER A 237 3.81 10.51 31.93
C SER A 237 2.82 11.41 32.67
N GLY A 238 2.60 12.64 32.16
CA GLY A 238 1.61 13.59 32.64
C GLY A 238 0.18 13.33 32.16
N ASN A 239 -0.03 12.33 31.29
CA ASN A 239 -1.30 12.04 30.63
C ASN A 239 -1.90 13.24 29.87
N VAL A 240 -1.05 14.08 29.26
CA VAL A 240 -1.49 15.29 28.56
C VAL A 240 -1.48 15.15 27.04
N ILE A 241 -0.85 14.11 26.46
CA ILE A 241 -0.91 13.86 25.01
C ILE A 241 -2.37 13.67 24.58
N PRO A 242 -2.87 14.46 23.61
CA PRO A 242 -4.25 14.35 23.14
C PRO A 242 -4.44 13.04 22.37
N LYS A 243 -5.62 12.43 22.52
CA LYS A 243 -5.98 11.22 21.74
C LYS A 243 -6.32 11.53 20.29
N ILE A 244 -6.66 12.77 19.98
CA ILE A 244 -6.93 13.27 18.63
C ILE A 244 -5.70 14.04 18.19
N SER A 245 -5.22 13.76 16.98
CA SER A 245 -4.05 14.45 16.42
C SER A 245 -4.26 15.96 16.37
N PRO A 246 -3.22 16.77 16.66
CA PRO A 246 -3.24 18.20 16.45
C PRO A 246 -3.20 18.60 14.95
N TYR A 247 -2.91 17.65 14.05
CA TYR A 247 -2.76 17.89 12.62
C TYR A 247 -4.02 17.53 11.82
N ASP A 248 -4.67 16.42 12.17
CA ASP A 248 -5.90 15.96 11.53
C ASP A 248 -6.88 15.41 12.59
N ALA A 249 -8.08 16.00 12.66
CA ALA A 249 -9.09 15.60 13.63
C ALA A 249 -9.67 14.19 13.39
N THR A 250 -9.41 13.59 12.23
CA THR A 250 -9.81 12.21 11.90
C THR A 250 -8.81 11.16 12.39
N ASP A 251 -7.57 11.56 12.66
CA ASP A 251 -6.53 10.70 13.22
C ASP A 251 -6.70 10.61 14.74
N VAL A 252 -7.24 9.47 15.20
CA VAL A 252 -7.56 9.23 16.61
C VAL A 252 -6.86 7.97 17.10
N ILE A 253 -6.11 8.10 18.20
CA ILE A 253 -5.62 6.95 18.98
C ILE A 253 -6.83 6.23 19.55
N SER A 254 -7.21 5.13 18.90
CA SER A 254 -8.39 4.34 19.26
C SER A 254 -8.19 3.56 20.56
N ASP A 255 -6.98 3.06 20.78
CA ASP A 255 -6.58 2.38 22.01
C ASP A 255 -5.57 3.24 22.78
N SER A 256 -6.00 3.79 23.92
CA SER A 256 -5.11 4.62 24.73
C SER A 256 -4.00 3.85 25.43
N ASP A 257 -4.03 2.52 25.43
CA ASP A 257 -2.93 1.73 25.97
C ASP A 257 -1.62 1.97 25.21
N VAL A 258 -1.68 2.49 23.98
CA VAL A 258 -0.52 2.99 23.22
C VAL A 258 0.31 4.01 24.02
N LEU A 259 -0.31 4.77 24.94
CA LEU A 259 0.35 5.76 25.78
C LEU A 259 0.83 5.20 27.14
N ASN A 260 0.70 3.89 27.37
CA ASN A 260 1.27 3.26 28.56
C ASN A 260 2.80 3.19 28.50
N ASP A 261 3.42 2.98 29.66
CA ASP A 261 4.84 2.64 29.72
C ASP A 261 5.05 1.26 29.07
N GLY A 262 6.00 1.16 28.14
CA GLY A 262 6.19 -0.01 27.28
C GLY A 262 5.19 -0.13 26.12
N GLY A 263 4.53 0.97 25.74
CA GLY A 263 3.57 1.03 24.62
C GLY A 263 2.29 0.24 24.86
N ILE A 264 1.61 -0.18 23.78
CA ILE A 264 0.27 -0.82 23.83
C ILE A 264 0.17 -2.03 24.76
N SER A 265 1.26 -2.78 24.93
CA SER A 265 1.29 -3.94 25.81
C SER A 265 1.39 -3.61 27.31
N GLY A 266 1.80 -2.38 27.65
CA GLY A 266 2.14 -1.96 29.01
C GLY A 266 3.38 -2.64 29.60
N VAL A 267 4.08 -3.47 28.82
CA VAL A 267 5.22 -4.29 29.25
C VAL A 267 6.39 -4.29 28.26
N GLY A 268 6.31 -3.45 27.22
CA GLY A 268 7.37 -3.26 26.25
C GLY A 268 8.58 -2.50 26.82
N ALA A 269 9.53 -2.17 25.96
CA ALA A 269 10.72 -1.42 26.37
C ALA A 269 10.37 0.06 26.60
N PRO A 270 10.85 0.71 27.67
CA PRO A 270 10.60 2.14 27.92
C PRO A 270 11.03 3.06 26.77
N ARG A 271 12.02 2.67 25.96
CA ARG A 271 12.44 3.42 24.76
C ARG A 271 11.33 3.55 23.70
N ASN A 272 10.35 2.65 23.71
CA ASN A 272 9.20 2.68 22.79
C ASN A 272 8.06 3.57 23.32
N ASN A 273 8.22 4.22 24.48
CA ASN A 273 7.20 5.12 24.99
C ASN A 273 6.99 6.29 24.03
N ILE A 274 5.72 6.66 23.84
CA ILE A 274 5.37 7.79 22.98
C ILE A 274 5.81 9.09 23.65
N VAL A 275 6.53 9.92 22.89
CA VAL A 275 6.92 11.28 23.27
C VAL A 275 5.86 12.27 22.81
N ASP A 276 5.47 12.21 21.54
CA ASP A 276 4.48 13.13 20.96
C ASP A 276 3.95 12.71 19.59
N TRP A 277 3.01 13.50 19.06
CA TRP A 277 2.56 13.52 17.68
C TRP A 277 3.58 14.16 16.74
N VAL A 278 3.68 13.63 15.52
CA VAL A 278 4.38 14.23 14.37
C VAL A 278 3.51 14.14 13.13
N TRP A 279 3.80 14.97 12.13
CA TRP A 279 3.21 14.86 10.80
C TRP A 279 4.26 14.34 9.83
N VAL A 280 3.93 13.28 9.09
CA VAL A 280 4.82 12.68 8.09
C VAL A 280 4.15 12.77 6.74
N GLU A 281 4.90 13.26 5.75
CA GLU A 281 4.40 13.42 4.39
C GLU A 281 5.44 12.97 3.36
N ILE A 282 4.95 12.52 2.21
CA ILE A 282 5.74 12.23 1.03
C ILE A 282 5.50 13.29 -0.04
N ARG A 283 6.57 13.70 -0.70
CA ARG A 283 6.52 14.70 -1.78
C ARG A 283 7.06 14.15 -3.09
N SER A 284 6.55 14.69 -4.19
CA SER A 284 6.91 14.27 -5.54
C SER A 284 8.42 14.34 -5.79
N SER A 285 8.97 13.33 -6.46
CA SER A 285 10.38 13.33 -6.88
C SER A 285 10.72 14.41 -7.91
N VAL A 286 9.71 14.94 -8.60
CA VAL A 286 9.88 15.93 -9.69
C VAL A 286 9.68 17.34 -9.17
N ASP A 287 8.81 17.51 -8.18
CA ASP A 287 8.50 18.80 -7.54
C ASP A 287 8.41 18.59 -6.02
N ASN A 288 9.41 19.06 -5.29
CA ASN A 288 9.51 18.90 -3.85
C ASN A 288 8.58 19.87 -3.06
N THR A 289 7.81 20.71 -3.75
CA THR A 289 6.72 21.50 -3.14
C THR A 289 5.38 20.78 -3.19
N LEU A 290 5.25 19.77 -4.06
CA LEU A 290 4.01 19.00 -4.21
C LEU A 290 3.96 17.85 -3.21
N ILE A 291 3.10 18.00 -2.18
CA ILE A 291 2.74 16.94 -1.25
C ILE A 291 1.85 15.93 -1.98
N VAL A 292 2.23 14.66 -1.92
CA VAL A 292 1.49 13.54 -2.54
C VAL A 292 0.52 12.94 -1.53
N ASP A 293 0.99 12.70 -0.32
CA ASP A 293 0.17 12.26 0.81
C ASP A 293 0.85 12.58 2.14
N GLY A 294 0.08 12.63 3.22
CA GLY A 294 0.57 12.85 4.58
C GLY A 294 -0.39 12.35 5.65
N THR A 295 0.15 11.99 6.81
CA THR A 295 -0.63 11.45 7.93
C THR A 295 -0.01 11.81 9.27
N SER A 296 -0.85 11.82 10.32
CA SER A 296 -0.36 11.91 11.68
C SER A 296 0.30 10.61 12.11
N ALA A 297 1.41 10.72 12.83
CA ALA A 297 2.13 9.59 13.40
C ALA A 297 2.61 9.93 14.81
N LEU A 298 3.20 8.96 15.50
CA LEU A 298 3.72 9.10 16.84
C LEU A 298 5.23 8.91 16.84
N VAL A 299 5.95 9.71 17.62
CA VAL A 299 7.40 9.55 17.82
C VAL A 299 7.69 8.93 19.19
N GLN A 300 8.55 7.91 19.21
CA GLN A 300 8.97 7.19 20.41
C GLN A 300 10.22 7.82 21.04
N ARG A 301 10.59 7.43 22.28
CA ARG A 301 11.74 8.02 23.00
C ARG A 301 13.08 7.80 22.29
N ASP A 302 13.26 6.71 21.55
CA ASP A 302 14.43 6.46 20.72
C ASP A 302 14.36 7.09 19.33
N GLY A 303 13.28 7.82 19.03
CA GLY A 303 13.09 8.57 17.80
C GLY A 303 12.37 7.80 16.70
N ASP A 304 12.08 6.51 16.88
CA ASP A 304 11.30 5.75 15.91
C ASP A 304 9.92 6.41 15.71
N ILE A 305 9.55 6.63 14.45
CA ILE A 305 8.22 7.14 14.10
C ILE A 305 7.33 5.95 13.70
N VAL A 306 6.21 5.83 14.40
CA VAL A 306 5.27 4.70 14.29
C VAL A 306 3.84 5.19 14.01
N ALA A 307 3.02 4.30 13.47
CA ALA A 307 1.60 4.54 13.29
C ALA A 307 0.84 4.68 14.62
N LEU A 308 -0.47 4.92 14.55
CA LEU A 308 -1.32 5.20 15.72
C LEU A 308 -1.49 4.02 16.69
N ASP A 309 -1.08 2.82 16.29
CA ASP A 309 -1.00 1.64 17.16
C ASP A 309 0.30 1.61 18.00
N GLY A 310 1.17 2.60 17.83
CA GLY A 310 2.43 2.74 18.56
C GLY A 310 3.50 1.73 18.14
N THR A 311 3.33 0.95 17.08
CA THR A 311 4.31 -0.09 16.70
C THR A 311 4.50 -0.31 15.20
N SER A 312 3.45 -0.13 14.39
CA SER A 312 3.52 -0.39 12.95
C SER A 312 4.25 0.73 12.21
N ASP A 313 4.82 0.37 11.05
CA ASP A 313 5.35 1.34 10.08
C ASP A 313 4.24 2.29 9.60
N ILE A 314 4.62 3.50 9.18
CA ILE A 314 3.69 4.50 8.65
C ILE A 314 3.23 4.06 7.25
N ILE A 315 1.94 4.22 6.99
CA ILE A 315 1.33 3.96 5.68
C ILE A 315 0.89 5.27 5.06
N LEU A 316 1.32 5.51 3.83
CA LEU A 316 0.90 6.64 2.98
C LEU A 316 0.45 6.11 1.62
N ARG A 317 -0.45 6.80 0.95
CA ARG A 317 -1.02 6.39 -0.33
C ARG A 317 -0.28 7.05 -1.48
N GLY A 318 0.20 6.25 -2.43
CA GLY A 318 0.88 6.77 -3.61
C GLY A 318 1.23 5.69 -4.62
N LEU A 319 1.89 6.08 -5.71
CA LEU A 319 2.45 5.12 -6.66
C LEU A 319 3.75 4.53 -6.10
N THR A 320 4.09 3.29 -6.46
CA THR A 320 5.44 2.79 -6.13
C THR A 320 6.47 3.63 -6.87
N GLY A 321 7.44 4.19 -6.14
CA GLY A 321 8.33 5.19 -6.74
C GLY A 321 9.26 5.86 -5.74
N ASN A 322 9.91 6.93 -6.18
CA ASN A 322 10.83 7.70 -5.34
C ASN A 322 10.13 8.95 -4.81
N TYR A 323 10.29 9.24 -3.53
CA TYR A 323 9.66 10.39 -2.88
C TYR A 323 10.64 11.10 -1.97
N PHE A 324 10.48 12.41 -1.79
CA PHE A 324 11.08 13.06 -0.64
C PHE A 324 10.23 12.75 0.60
N ILE A 325 10.89 12.48 1.72
CA ILE A 325 10.22 12.23 3.00
C ILE A 325 10.42 13.47 3.86
N THR A 326 9.33 13.96 4.42
CA THR A 326 9.32 15.13 5.30
C THR A 326 8.68 14.77 6.63
N VAL A 327 9.27 15.25 7.72
CA VAL A 327 8.73 15.15 9.07
C VAL A 327 8.57 16.55 9.64
N LYS A 328 7.38 16.86 10.13
CA LYS A 328 7.01 18.12 10.77
C LYS A 328 6.54 17.85 12.20
N HIS A 329 6.74 18.82 13.08
CA HIS A 329 6.29 18.78 14.46
C HIS A 329 5.67 20.13 14.82
N ARG A 330 4.85 20.18 15.88
CA ARG A 330 4.02 21.35 16.20
C ARG A 330 4.80 22.58 16.66
N ASN A 331 5.97 22.40 17.26
CA ASN A 331 6.81 23.49 17.79
C ASN A 331 8.31 23.30 17.52
N HIS A 332 8.63 22.41 16.58
CA HIS A 332 9.97 22.25 16.02
C HIS A 332 9.97 22.54 14.52
N LEU A 333 11.08 23.04 13.98
CA LEU A 333 11.23 23.24 12.54
C LEU A 333 11.36 21.89 11.81
N GLY A 334 10.55 21.68 10.78
CA GLY A 334 10.51 20.42 10.02
C GLY A 334 11.77 20.14 9.22
N VAL A 335 11.90 18.88 8.81
CA VAL A 335 13.03 18.39 8.01
C VAL A 335 12.54 17.58 6.82
N MET A 336 13.25 17.69 5.69
CA MET A 336 13.02 16.87 4.50
C MET A 336 14.33 16.24 4.04
N THR A 337 14.28 15.04 3.47
CA THR A 337 15.43 14.42 2.78
C THR A 337 15.92 15.29 1.61
N GLN A 338 17.23 15.39 1.40
CA GLN A 338 17.79 16.10 0.24
C GLN A 338 17.60 15.33 -1.08
N THR A 339 17.62 14.00 -1.01
CA THR A 339 17.41 13.10 -2.14
C THR A 339 16.24 12.19 -1.85
N THR A 340 15.56 11.77 -2.91
CA THR A 340 14.39 10.90 -2.81
C THR A 340 14.75 9.51 -2.30
N ARG A 341 13.74 8.84 -1.73
CA ARG A 341 13.77 7.48 -1.20
C ARG A 341 12.75 6.64 -1.95
N ALA A 342 13.16 5.44 -2.35
CA ALA A 342 12.26 4.48 -2.98
C ALA A 342 11.26 3.96 -1.94
N LEU A 343 9.98 4.03 -2.26
CA LEU A 343 8.86 3.55 -1.46
C LEU A 343 8.04 2.53 -2.25
N SER A 344 7.51 1.54 -1.54
CA SER A 344 6.68 0.46 -2.10
C SER A 344 5.76 -0.12 -1.02
N VAL A 345 4.95 -1.11 -1.38
CA VAL A 345 4.15 -1.91 -0.42
C VAL A 345 5.00 -2.75 0.53
N ALA A 346 6.23 -3.08 0.14
CA ALA A 346 7.18 -3.75 1.00
C ALA A 346 7.96 -2.73 1.85
N THR A 347 8.38 -3.16 3.04
CA THR A 347 9.19 -2.35 3.95
C THR A 347 10.46 -1.87 3.25
N THR A 348 10.63 -0.55 3.24
CA THR A 348 11.80 0.12 2.63
C THR A 348 12.87 0.42 3.67
N GLY A 349 14.01 0.96 3.22
CA GLY A 349 15.09 1.35 4.11
C GLY A 349 14.67 2.48 5.06
N ILE A 350 15.21 2.46 6.29
CA ILE A 350 14.94 3.50 7.29
C ILE A 350 15.51 4.84 6.83
N THR A 351 14.68 5.88 6.91
CA THR A 351 15.10 7.27 6.72
C THR A 351 15.44 7.88 8.06
N ASP A 352 16.73 7.89 8.38
CA ASP A 352 17.21 8.28 9.69
C ASP A 352 17.64 9.75 9.72
N PHE A 353 16.80 10.63 10.28
CA PHE A 353 17.11 12.05 10.45
C PHE A 353 17.96 12.35 11.69
N THR A 354 18.36 11.34 12.46
CA THR A 354 19.19 11.50 13.66
C THR A 354 20.68 11.50 13.34
N THR A 355 21.06 11.00 12.16
CA THR A 355 22.48 10.99 11.76
C THR A 355 22.85 12.20 10.91
N ASN A 356 24.06 12.71 11.11
CA ASN A 356 24.64 13.74 10.25
C ASN A 356 24.96 13.22 8.82
N SER A 357 25.04 11.90 8.63
CA SER A 357 25.23 11.28 7.31
C SER A 357 24.00 11.37 6.40
N THR A 358 22.81 11.51 6.98
CA THR A 358 21.59 11.69 6.18
C THR A 358 21.56 13.09 5.60
N ALA A 359 21.69 13.16 4.27
CA ALA A 359 21.56 14.40 3.52
C ALA A 359 20.12 14.92 3.59
N VAL A 360 19.96 16.16 4.05
CA VAL A 360 18.68 16.84 4.28
C VAL A 360 18.62 18.13 3.46
N PHE A 361 17.41 18.54 3.09
CA PHE A 361 17.20 19.77 2.35
C PHE A 361 17.63 21.00 3.18
N GLY A 362 18.13 22.02 2.48
CA GLY A 362 18.62 23.25 3.09
C GLY A 362 19.98 23.12 3.78
N THR A 363 20.29 24.07 4.67
CA THR A 363 21.56 24.13 5.41
C THR A 363 21.28 24.31 6.91
N ASN A 364 21.96 23.54 7.76
CA ASN A 364 21.71 23.54 9.22
C ASN A 364 20.23 23.34 9.58
N SER A 365 19.50 22.54 8.80
CA SER A 365 18.07 22.25 9.00
C SER A 365 17.77 21.45 10.26
N ARG A 366 18.81 20.96 10.94
CA ARG A 366 18.76 20.23 12.21
C ARG A 366 19.83 20.78 13.14
N VAL A 367 19.59 20.67 14.43
CA VAL A 367 20.58 20.97 15.47
C VAL A 367 21.44 19.76 15.76
N GLN A 368 22.73 19.95 16.00
CA GLN A 368 23.62 18.89 16.48
C GLN A 368 23.60 18.85 18.01
N LEU A 369 23.34 17.68 18.57
CA LEU A 369 23.38 17.39 20.00
C LEU A 369 24.82 17.14 20.48
N SER A 370 25.02 17.13 21.81
CA SER A 370 26.33 16.94 22.42
C SER A 370 26.95 15.56 22.11
N ASN A 371 26.12 14.53 21.91
CA ASN A 371 26.55 13.18 21.53
C ASN A 371 26.86 13.04 20.03
N GLY A 372 26.59 14.07 19.23
CA GLY A 372 26.84 14.11 17.78
C GLY A 372 25.61 13.80 16.92
N ASP A 373 24.51 13.35 17.52
CA ASP A 373 23.24 13.13 16.83
C ASP A 373 22.61 14.44 16.40
N MET A 374 21.62 14.34 15.51
CA MET A 374 20.89 15.45 14.93
C MET A 374 19.44 15.42 15.42
N ALA A 375 18.90 16.57 15.78
CA ALA A 375 17.50 16.73 16.17
C ALA A 375 16.84 17.88 15.40
N LEU A 376 15.50 17.91 15.39
CA LEU A 376 14.77 19.08 14.91
C LEU A 376 15.01 20.27 15.85
N TRP A 377 15.09 21.48 15.29
CA TRP A 377 15.22 22.70 16.10
C TRP A 377 13.96 22.97 16.89
N ALA A 378 14.04 23.01 18.21
CA ALA A 378 12.92 23.41 19.07
C ALA A 378 12.74 24.93 19.08
N GLY A 379 11.53 25.38 19.41
CA GLY A 379 11.27 26.77 19.81
C GLY A 379 10.45 27.59 18.83
N ASN A 380 9.83 26.96 17.84
CA ASN A 380 8.80 27.59 17.00
C ASN A 380 7.48 27.64 17.77
N ALA A 381 7.45 28.49 18.80
CA ALA A 381 6.36 28.54 19.77
C ALA A 381 5.12 29.23 19.18
N ASN A 382 5.29 30.09 18.17
CA ASN A 382 4.19 30.81 17.53
C ASN A 382 3.62 30.08 16.28
N GLY A 383 4.27 28.99 15.84
CA GLY A 383 3.84 28.17 14.70
C GLY A 383 4.08 28.80 13.33
N ASP A 384 5.02 29.73 13.21
CA ASP A 384 5.44 30.28 11.92
C ASP A 384 6.52 29.39 11.26
N THR A 385 7.32 29.91 10.33
CA THR A 385 8.36 29.13 9.62
C THR A 385 9.78 29.43 10.12
N MET A 386 9.92 29.96 11.34
CA MET A 386 11.20 30.29 11.93
C MET A 386 11.26 30.11 13.44
N VAL A 387 12.48 30.13 13.98
CA VAL A 387 12.73 30.39 15.40
C VAL A 387 13.49 31.70 15.53
N GLN A 388 12.94 32.62 16.31
CA GLN A 388 13.54 33.91 16.59
C GLN A 388 13.32 34.33 18.05
N TYR A 389 14.41 34.67 18.74
CA TYR A 389 14.33 35.14 20.14
C TYR A 389 13.89 36.61 20.24
N SER A 390 14.41 37.47 19.36
CA SER A 390 14.09 38.90 19.30
C SER A 390 14.06 39.36 17.85
N GLY A 391 13.19 40.29 17.48
CA GLY A 391 13.11 40.79 16.10
C GLY A 391 11.69 41.12 15.67
N THR A 392 11.37 40.77 14.43
CA THR A 392 10.09 41.11 13.78
C THR A 392 8.94 40.22 14.22
N THR A 393 9.20 38.92 14.35
CA THR A 393 8.20 37.89 14.71
C THR A 393 8.78 36.93 15.76
N PRO A 394 9.28 37.44 16.91
CA PRO A 394 9.91 36.58 17.90
C PRO A 394 8.91 35.64 18.57
N ASP A 395 9.37 34.44 18.90
CA ASP A 395 8.61 33.41 19.62
C ASP A 395 8.45 33.73 21.11
N SER A 396 9.42 34.40 21.73
CA SER A 396 9.41 34.63 23.19
C SER A 396 8.16 35.40 23.69
N PRO A 397 7.66 36.44 23.00
CA PRO A 397 6.40 37.09 23.38
C PRO A 397 5.14 36.23 23.25
N SER A 398 5.10 35.22 22.36
CA SER A 398 3.92 34.34 22.29
C SER A 398 3.81 33.48 23.56
N ILE A 399 4.95 32.99 24.07
CA ILE A 399 5.04 32.27 25.36
C ILE A 399 4.55 33.17 26.51
N LEU A 400 4.96 34.45 26.54
CA LEU A 400 4.45 35.39 27.55
C LEU A 400 2.93 35.58 27.44
N SER A 401 2.42 35.73 26.22
CA SER A 401 0.99 35.90 25.98
C SER A 401 0.20 34.69 26.47
N GLU A 402 0.65 33.47 26.19
CA GLU A 402 0.03 32.24 26.70
C GLU A 402 -0.03 32.23 28.24
N VAL A 403 1.12 32.49 28.89
CA VAL A 403 1.22 32.49 30.35
C VAL A 403 0.32 33.54 30.99
N LEU A 404 0.27 34.77 30.45
CA LEU A 404 -0.53 35.84 31.02
C LEU A 404 -2.05 35.65 30.81
N ASN A 405 -2.45 34.99 29.73
CA ASN A 405 -3.87 34.82 29.39
C ASN A 405 -4.47 33.50 29.90
N ASP A 406 -3.67 32.61 30.52
CA ASP A 406 -4.18 31.39 31.13
C ASP A 406 -5.24 31.70 32.21
N ALA A 407 -6.35 30.95 32.16
CA ALA A 407 -7.48 31.19 33.04
C ALA A 407 -7.16 31.01 34.54
N GLY A 408 -6.14 30.21 34.87
CA GLY A 408 -5.64 30.05 36.23
C GLY A 408 -4.68 31.16 36.68
N ASN A 409 -4.12 31.95 35.76
CA ASN A 409 -3.24 33.07 36.06
C ASN A 409 -4.01 34.39 36.31
N PHE A 410 -4.99 34.37 37.22
CA PHE A 410 -5.85 35.53 37.49
C PHE A 410 -5.09 36.82 37.92
N LEU A 411 -3.86 36.68 38.42
CA LEU A 411 -3.01 37.80 38.85
C LEU A 411 -2.02 38.24 37.76
N ASN A 412 -2.04 37.62 36.57
CA ASN A 412 -1.19 37.91 35.42
C ASN A 412 0.30 37.91 35.77
N PHE A 413 0.75 36.91 36.53
CA PHE A 413 2.17 36.78 36.86
C PHE A 413 2.94 36.18 35.68
N PRO A 414 4.03 36.82 35.21
CA PRO A 414 4.90 36.23 34.18
C PRO A 414 5.60 34.94 34.63
N THR A 415 5.64 34.68 35.94
CA THR A 415 6.21 33.46 36.54
C THR A 415 5.23 32.30 36.65
N TYR A 416 3.98 32.50 36.24
CA TYR A 416 2.97 31.44 36.29
C TYR A 416 3.35 30.29 35.35
N VAL A 417 2.94 29.08 35.73
CA VAL A 417 3.20 27.85 34.97
C VAL A 417 1.88 27.38 34.37
N VAL A 418 1.83 27.27 33.05
CA VAL A 418 0.70 26.68 32.34
C VAL A 418 0.99 25.21 32.13
N THR A 419 0.26 24.34 32.82
CA THR A 419 0.44 22.88 32.71
C THR A 419 -0.48 22.30 31.65
N GLY A 420 0.05 21.45 30.78
CA GLY A 420 -0.73 20.75 29.76
C GLY A 420 0.03 20.51 28.46
N TYR A 421 -0.70 20.05 27.46
CA TYR A 421 -0.19 19.93 26.10
C TYR A 421 -0.28 21.27 25.38
N ASN A 422 0.85 21.96 25.27
CA ASN A 422 0.91 23.33 24.74
C ASN A 422 1.96 23.44 23.63
N ASN A 423 1.71 24.27 22.60
CA ASN A 423 2.72 24.55 21.57
C ASN A 423 3.90 25.38 22.12
N HIS A 424 3.66 26.16 23.17
CA HIS A 424 4.65 27.03 23.79
C HIS A 424 5.56 26.30 24.80
N ASP A 425 5.27 25.02 25.11
CA ASP A 425 6.12 24.13 25.90
C ASP A 425 7.26 23.59 25.01
N VAL A 426 8.39 24.28 25.04
CA VAL A 426 9.51 24.09 24.10
C VAL A 426 10.35 22.87 24.47
N ASN A 427 10.51 22.60 25.76
CA ASN A 427 11.21 21.41 26.25
C ASN A 427 10.31 20.17 26.35
N MET A 428 8.99 20.34 26.17
CA MET A 428 7.98 19.29 26.18
C MET A 428 7.88 18.58 27.54
N ASP A 429 8.06 19.32 28.63
CA ASP A 429 7.99 18.79 29.99
C ASP A 429 6.56 18.81 30.60
N GLY A 430 5.60 19.35 29.85
CA GLY A 430 4.21 19.55 30.26
C GLY A 430 3.95 20.88 30.97
N ASN A 431 4.94 21.77 31.06
CA ASN A 431 4.84 23.06 31.72
C ASN A 431 5.39 24.19 30.85
N THR A 432 4.53 25.06 30.37
CA THR A 432 4.94 26.31 29.71
C THR A 432 5.20 27.40 30.75
N GLN A 433 6.38 28.02 30.71
CA GLN A 433 6.73 29.14 31.58
C GLN A 433 7.59 30.19 30.86
N TYR A 434 7.22 31.47 30.99
CA TYR A 434 7.96 32.57 30.38
C TYR A 434 9.24 32.95 31.16
N THR A 435 9.12 33.09 32.47
CA THR A 435 10.23 33.34 33.41
C THR A 435 9.98 32.58 34.71
N GLY A 436 11.02 32.26 35.49
CA GLY A 436 10.86 31.54 36.75
C GLY A 436 11.88 30.43 36.93
N THR A 437 11.42 29.29 37.43
CA THR A 437 12.28 28.15 37.80
C THR A 437 12.75 27.33 36.61
N ALA A 438 11.88 27.13 35.62
CA ALA A 438 12.17 26.33 34.42
C ALA A 438 11.50 26.98 33.19
N PRO A 439 11.91 28.20 32.79
CA PRO A 439 11.31 28.87 31.65
C PRO A 439 11.77 28.28 30.31
N ASP A 440 10.90 28.33 29.30
CA ASP A 440 11.17 27.89 27.93
C ASP A 440 12.05 28.87 27.14
N THR A 441 11.95 30.16 27.47
CA THR A 441 12.58 31.26 26.72
C THR A 441 14.11 31.17 26.55
N PRO A 442 14.91 30.63 27.50
CA PRO A 442 16.35 30.45 27.30
C PRO A 442 16.71 29.48 26.18
N ILE A 443 15.85 28.49 25.89
CA ILE A 443 16.11 27.50 24.82
C ILE A 443 16.11 28.20 23.46
N LEU A 444 15.15 29.11 23.22
CA LEU A 444 15.09 29.95 22.01
C LEU A 444 16.37 30.77 21.84
N LEU A 445 16.81 31.45 22.91
CA LEU A 445 18.02 32.26 22.87
C LEU A 445 19.25 31.40 22.57
N GLN A 446 19.37 30.24 23.23
CA GLN A 446 20.49 29.34 23.03
C GLN A 446 20.52 28.82 21.59
N ASN A 447 19.38 28.42 21.01
CA ASN A 447 19.29 27.99 19.63
C ASN A 447 19.75 29.09 18.67
N VAL A 448 19.23 30.31 18.83
CA VAL A 448 19.57 31.46 17.99
C VAL A 448 21.07 31.76 18.07
N LEU A 449 21.66 31.77 19.27
CA LEU A 449 23.08 32.08 19.46
C LEU A 449 24.01 30.95 18.99
N ALA A 450 23.60 29.68 19.14
CA ALA A 450 24.40 28.52 18.78
C ALA A 450 24.27 28.13 17.30
N HIS A 451 23.31 28.69 16.57
CA HIS A 451 23.08 28.35 15.17
C HIS A 451 24.36 28.59 14.32
N PRO A 452 24.87 27.61 13.56
CA PRO A 452 26.14 27.75 12.84
C PRO A 452 26.17 28.90 11.81
N GLY A 453 25.01 29.30 11.29
CA GLY A 453 24.87 30.46 10.40
C GLY A 453 24.93 31.82 11.11
N ASN A 454 24.82 31.86 12.45
CA ASN A 454 24.86 33.09 13.26
C ASN A 454 26.27 33.38 13.79
N PHE A 455 27.25 33.50 12.91
CA PHE A 455 28.66 33.66 13.31
C PHE A 455 28.98 34.94 14.12
N LEU A 456 28.06 35.90 14.19
CA LEU A 456 28.18 37.12 15.01
C LEU A 456 27.37 37.05 16.32
N ASN A 457 26.70 35.94 16.59
CA ASN A 457 25.90 35.70 17.79
C ASN A 457 24.84 36.78 18.03
N PHE A 458 24.16 37.23 16.97
CA PHE A 458 23.08 38.19 17.11
C PHE A 458 21.86 37.52 17.71
N SER A 459 21.30 38.10 18.78
CA SER A 459 20.03 37.64 19.37
C SER A 459 18.82 37.86 18.46
N THR A 460 19.00 38.60 17.36
CA THR A 460 17.98 38.85 16.35
C THR A 460 18.05 37.92 15.15
N TYR A 461 19.01 36.97 15.15
CA TYR A 461 19.16 36.01 14.06
C TYR A 461 17.92 35.12 13.96
N GLN A 462 17.59 34.73 12.73
CA GLN A 462 16.44 33.90 12.40
C GLN A 462 16.92 32.53 11.95
N ILE A 463 16.45 31.49 12.63
CA ILE A 463 16.61 30.12 12.15
C ILE A 463 15.40 29.83 11.28
N LEU A 464 15.59 29.77 9.97
CA LEU A 464 14.50 29.50 9.02
C LEU A 464 14.29 28.00 8.89
N GLU A 465 13.04 27.56 8.88
CA GLU A 465 12.70 26.20 8.51
C GLU A 465 13.19 25.91 7.09
N GLN A 466 13.80 24.74 6.91
CA GLN A 466 14.42 24.34 5.66
C GLN A 466 13.52 23.35 4.93
N LEU A 467 12.39 23.86 4.44
CA LEU A 467 11.49 23.15 3.53
C LEU A 467 11.31 23.98 2.24
N PRO A 468 10.99 23.34 1.10
CA PRO A 468 10.79 24.01 -0.20
C PRO A 468 9.69 25.08 -0.25
N GLU A 469 8.89 25.20 0.80
CA GLU A 469 7.73 26.09 0.91
C GLU A 469 8.09 27.48 1.48
N ASN A 470 9.35 27.67 1.88
CA ASN A 470 9.85 28.82 2.63
C ASN A 470 10.67 29.82 1.81
#